data_AF-A0A3N4AK41-F1
#
_entry.id   AF-A0A3N4AK41-F1
#
_cell.length_a   1.000
_cell.length_b   1.000
_cell.length_c   1.000
_cell.angle_alpha   90.00
_cell.angle_beta   90.00
_cell.angle_gamma   90.00
#
_symmetry.space_group_name_H-M   'P 1'
#
loop_
_entity.id
_entity.type
_entity.pdbx_description
1 polymer ?
#
loop_
_entity_poly.entity_id
_entity_poly.type
_entity_poly.pdbx_seq_one_letter_code
_entity_poly.pdbx_strand_id
1 'polypeptide(L)' 'MTQSLAEIIQGKWQQLAGLAHIVWDDLTLDELVKSKGDAKKLTLLVQQRYEMTHNEAERQVISFFERNRTT' A
#
# COMPACT_ATOMS: atom_id res chain seq x y z
N MET A 1 -7.17 8.77 -27.67
CA MET A 1 -7.55 8.50 -26.28
C MET A 1 -6.28 8.08 -25.55
N THR A 2 -5.54 9.05 -25.03
CA THR A 2 -4.31 8.78 -24.27
C THR A 2 -4.72 8.41 -22.86
N GLN A 3 -4.74 7.11 -22.56
CA GLN A 3 -4.80 6.66 -21.17
C GLN A 3 -3.68 7.37 -20.41
N SER A 4 -4.06 8.10 -19.37
CA SER A 4 -3.14 8.96 -18.66
C SER A 4 -2.14 8.07 -17.93
N LEU A 5 -0.86 8.44 -17.87
CA LEU A 5 0.16 7.72 -17.09
C LEU A 5 -0.29 7.46 -15.64
N ALA A 6 -1.11 8.37 -15.09
CA ALA A 6 -1.76 8.23 -13.80
C ALA A 6 -2.64 6.97 -13.69
N GLU A 7 -3.41 6.61 -14.73
CA GLU A 7 -4.31 5.44 -14.71
C GLU A 7 -3.55 4.12 -14.75
N ILE A 8 -2.43 4.07 -15.47
CA ILE A 8 -1.58 2.86 -15.56
C ILE A 8 -0.90 2.59 -14.21
N ILE A 9 -0.39 3.65 -13.57
CA ILE A 9 0.21 3.55 -12.24
C ILE A 9 -0.87 3.19 -11.21
N GLN A 10 -2.06 3.77 -11.31
CA GLN A 10 -3.19 3.41 -10.45
C GLN A 10 -3.59 1.95 -10.65
N GLY A 11 -3.63 1.44 -11.87
CA GLY A 11 -3.99 0.04 -12.15
C GLY A 11 -3.04 -0.96 -11.52
N LYS A 12 -1.72 -0.75 -11.64
CA LYS A 12 -0.72 -1.59 -10.95
C LYS A 12 -0.85 -1.48 -9.43
N TRP A 13 -0.98 -0.26 -8.92
CA TRP A 13 -1.16 -0.06 -7.49
C TRP A 13 -2.46 -0.69 -6.98
N GLN A 14 -3.55 -0.67 -7.74
CA GLN A 14 -4.83 -1.23 -7.33
C GLN A 14 -4.74 -2.76 -7.12
N GLN A 15 -3.94 -3.46 -7.93
CA GLN A 15 -3.68 -4.89 -7.73
C GLN A 15 -2.87 -5.13 -6.44
N LEU A 16 -1.84 -4.32 -6.20
CA LEU A 16 -1.06 -4.37 -4.96
C LEU A 16 -1.92 -3.99 -3.75
N ALA A 17 -2.79 -3.00 -3.87
CA ALA A 17 -3.69 -2.56 -2.81
C ALA A 17 -4.68 -3.66 -2.42
N GLY A 18 -5.13 -4.47 -3.37
CA GLY A 18 -5.94 -5.66 -3.09
C GLY A 18 -5.21 -6.69 -2.24
N LEU A 19 -3.93 -6.96 -2.53
CA LEU A 19 -3.09 -7.85 -1.72
C LEU A 19 -2.78 -7.23 -0.35
N ALA A 20 -2.52 -5.93 -0.32
CA ALA A 20 -2.30 -5.18 0.91
C ALA A 20 -3.53 -5.20 1.83
N HIS A 21 -4.74 -5.14 1.28
CA HIS A 21 -5.98 -5.28 2.05
C HIS A 21 -6.11 -6.67 2.69
N ILE A 22 -5.64 -7.72 2.02
CA ILE A 22 -5.64 -9.08 2.59
C ILE A 22 -4.62 -9.21 3.73
N VAL A 23 -3.47 -8.55 3.59
CA VAL A 23 -2.43 -8.53 4.64
C VAL A 23 -2.84 -7.67 5.83
N TRP A 24 -3.46 -6.52 5.53
CA TRP A 24 -3.94 -5.56 6.51
C TRP A 24 -5.46 -5.49 6.46
N ASP A 25 -6.14 -6.47 7.06
CA ASP A 25 -7.61 -6.57 7.08
C ASP A 25 -8.28 -5.33 7.73
N ASP A 26 -7.59 -4.65 8.65
CA ASP A 26 -8.06 -3.40 9.27
C ASP A 26 -8.02 -2.18 8.32
N LEU A 27 -7.21 -2.24 7.25
CA LEU A 27 -7.07 -1.16 6.28
C LEU A 27 -7.98 -1.37 5.07
N THR A 28 -8.97 -0.50 4.91
CA THR A 28 -9.82 -0.51 3.71
C THR A 28 -9.05 -0.22 2.42
N LEU A 29 -9.50 -0.86 1.33
CA LEU A 29 -8.90 -0.74 0.00
C LEU A 29 -8.81 0.72 -0.47
N ASP A 30 -9.79 1.55 -0.13
CA ASP A 30 -9.79 2.98 -0.47
C ASP A 30 -8.61 3.75 0.17
N GLU A 31 -8.27 3.47 1.43
CA GLU A 31 -7.15 4.11 2.14
C GLU A 31 -5.80 3.70 1.51
N LEU A 32 -5.69 2.41 1.15
CA LEU A 32 -4.54 1.87 0.44
C LEU A 32 -4.42 2.50 -0.96
N VAL A 33 -5.51 2.59 -1.72
CA VAL A 33 -5.55 3.21 -3.05
C VAL A 33 -5.21 4.71 -2.98
N LYS A 34 -5.71 5.45 -2.00
CA LYS A 34 -5.35 6.86 -1.75
C LYS A 34 -3.88 7.07 -1.45
N SER A 35 -3.21 6.06 -0.91
CA SER A 35 -1.77 6.07 -0.71
C SER A 35 -0.99 6.03 -2.02
N LYS A 36 -1.60 5.65 -3.15
CA LYS A 36 -0.98 5.61 -4.50
C LYS A 36 0.35 4.85 -4.54
N GLY A 37 0.56 3.91 -3.61
CA GLY A 37 1.82 3.16 -3.48
C GLY A 37 2.94 3.90 -2.76
N ASP A 38 2.66 5.02 -2.11
CA ASP A 38 3.62 5.66 -1.20
C ASP A 38 3.81 4.81 0.06
N ALA A 39 4.99 4.22 0.20
CA ALA A 39 5.38 3.48 1.39
C ALA A 39 5.23 4.33 2.67
N LYS A 40 5.59 5.62 2.64
CA LYS A 40 5.46 6.52 3.80
C LYS A 40 4.01 6.70 4.25
N LYS A 41 3.07 6.83 3.31
CA LYS A 41 1.64 6.98 3.63
C LYS A 41 1.09 5.69 4.22
N LEU A 42 1.47 4.54 3.65
CA LEU A 42 1.11 3.24 4.18
C LEU A 42 1.67 3.02 5.58
N THR A 43 2.92 3.41 5.84
CA THR A 43 3.52 3.31 7.18
C THR A 43 2.72 4.11 8.20
N LEU A 44 2.32 5.34 7.88
CA LEU A 44 1.49 6.16 8.78
C LEU A 44 0.11 5.53 9.00
N LEU A 45 -0.54 5.01 7.96
CA LEU A 45 -1.82 4.33 8.08
C LEU A 45 -1.73 3.09 8.96
N VAL A 46 -0.77 2.21 8.70
CA VAL A 46 -0.52 0.99 9.49
C VAL A 46 -0.18 1.36 10.94
N GLN A 47 0.65 2.38 11.15
CA GLN A 47 0.99 2.88 12.48
C GLN A 47 -0.24 3.34 13.28
N GLN A 48 -1.14 4.09 12.65
CA GLN A 48 -2.34 4.62 13.30
C GLN A 48 -3.40 3.55 13.54
N ARG A 49 -3.56 2.59 12.62
CA ARG A 49 -4.58 1.53 12.71
C ARG A 49 -4.22 0.44 13.69
N TYR A 50 -2.99 -0.05 13.62
CA TYR A 50 -2.52 -1.16 14.44
C TYR A 50 -1.80 -0.69 15.72
N GLU A 51 -1.81 0.62 16.01
CA GLU A 51 -1.20 1.23 17.19
C GLU A 51 0.25 0.76 17.46
N MET A 52 1.02 0.57 16.40
CA MET A 52 2.37 0.01 16.46
C MET A 52 3.44 1.08 16.34
N THR A 53 4.71 0.71 16.57
CA THR A 53 5.82 1.66 16.39
C THR A 53 6.07 1.94 14.91
N HIS A 54 6.57 3.14 14.59
CA HIS A 54 6.88 3.52 13.21
C HIS A 54 7.82 2.52 12.52
N ASN A 55 8.83 2.02 13.25
CA ASN A 55 9.77 1.03 12.75
C ASN A 55 9.08 -0.30 12.38
N GLU A 56 8.10 -0.74 13.18
CA GLU A 56 7.37 -1.98 12.95
C GLU A 56 6.42 -1.85 11.75
N ALA A 57 5.70 -0.73 11.67
CA ALA A 57 4.88 -0.39 10.51
C ALA A 57 5.73 -0.29 9.24
N GLU A 58 6.88 0.37 9.31
CA GLU A 58 7.80 0.53 8.18
C GLU A 58 8.32 -0.84 7.72
N ARG A 59 8.73 -1.71 8.64
CA ARG A 59 9.15 -3.08 8.28
C ARG A 59 8.06 -3.88 7.58
N GLN A 60 6.81 -3.79 8.04
CA GLN A 60 5.70 -4.47 7.38
C GLN A 60 5.49 -3.96 5.97
N VAL A 61 5.48 -2.63 5.80
CA VAL A 61 5.29 -1.98 4.51
C VAL A 61 6.44 -2.34 3.56
N ILE A 62 7.70 -2.23 4.00
CA ILE A 62 8.88 -2.60 3.22
C ILE A 62 8.80 -4.08 2.83
N SER A 63 8.50 -4.97 3.78
CA SER A 63 8.37 -6.42 3.51
C SER A 63 7.28 -6.72 2.48
N PHE A 64 6.17 -5.98 2.53
CA PHE A 64 5.12 -6.08 1.53
C PHE A 64 5.60 -5.63 0.15
N PHE A 65 6.23 -4.46 0.04
CA PHE A 65 6.78 -3.98 -1.24
C PHE A 65 7.86 -4.91 -1.80
N GLU A 66 8.77 -5.43 -0.97
CA GLU A 66 9.83 -6.35 -1.37
C GLU A 66 9.25 -7.64 -1.96
N ARG A 67 8.23 -8.24 -1.32
CA ARG A 67 7.55 -9.44 -1.81
C ARG A 67 6.85 -9.23 -3.14
N ASN A 68 6.39 -8.02 -3.42
CA ASN A 68 5.64 -7.69 -4.62
C ASN A 68 6.48 -6.99 -5.71
N ARG A 69 7.76 -6.66 -5.45
CA ARG A 69 8.70 -6.07 -6.42
C ARG A 69 9.31 -7.10 -7.36
N THR A 70 9.25 -8.38 -7.04
CA THR A 70 10.00 -9.48 -7.69
C THR A 70 9.19 -10.29 -8.71
N THR A 71 8.11 -9.74 -9.26
CA THR A 71 7.37 -10.32 -10.41
C THR A 71 7.20 -9.30 -11.51
#